data_AF-A0A6H9S781-F1
#
_entry.id   AF-A0A6H9S781-F1
#
_cell.length_a   1.000
_cell.length_b   1.000
_cell.length_c   1.000
_cell.angle_alpha   90.00
_cell.angle_beta   90.00
_cell.angle_gamma   90.00
#
_symmetry.space_group_name_H-M   'P 1'
#
loop_
_entity.id
_entity.type
_entity.pdbx_description
1 polymer ?
#
loop_
_entity_poly.entity_id
_entity_poly.type
_entity_poly.pdbx_seq_one_letter_code
_entity_poly.pdbx_strand_id
1 'polypeptide(L)'
;NLIPGNFAIGPGGAHEVLISYMQIVVFVVTLVAMLGLTLFISRSRLGRACRACAEDIKMANLLGINTNNIIALTFVIGAALAAIAAVLLSMQYGVINPNAGFLVGLKAFTAAVLGGIGSIPGAMLGGLVLGVAEAFGADIFGDQYKD
;
A
#
# COMPACT_ATOMS: atom_id res chain seq x y z
N ASN A 1 4.96 19.44 9.47
CA ASN A 1 4.66 20.03 8.14
C ASN A 1 5.93 20.54 7.48
N LEU A 2 6.71 19.66 6.83
CA LEU A 2 8.03 20.01 6.25
C LEU A 2 7.99 20.36 4.76
N ILE A 3 6.80 20.47 4.15
CA ILE A 3 6.60 21.12 2.85
C ILE A 3 5.32 21.97 2.96
N PRO A 4 5.42 23.31 3.03
CA PRO A 4 4.24 24.17 3.01
C PRO A 4 3.80 24.38 1.56
N GLY A 5 2.61 23.89 1.23
CA GLY A 5 2.02 24.02 -0.10
C GLY A 5 0.61 23.47 -0.10
N ASN A 6 -0.35 24.34 0.24
CA ASN A 6 -1.77 24.02 0.14
C ASN A 6 -2.29 24.63 -1.15
N PHE A 7 -2.85 23.80 -2.04
CA PHE A 7 -3.65 24.29 -3.16
C PHE A 7 -5.11 24.30 -2.70
N ALA A 8 -5.60 25.47 -2.30
CA ALA A 8 -7.01 25.69 -2.01
C ALA A 8 -7.75 25.91 -3.34
N ILE A 9 -8.64 24.97 -3.70
CA ILE A 9 -9.60 25.17 -4.78
C ILE A 9 -10.97 25.36 -4.13
N GLY A 10 -11.48 26.59 -4.12
CA GLY A 10 -12.86 26.90 -3.72
C GLY A 10 -13.07 28.36 -3.31
N PRO A 11 -14.12 29.05 -3.79
CA PRO A 11 -14.45 30.43 -3.37
C PRO A 11 -15.01 30.42 -1.95
N GLY A 12 -14.74 31.48 -1.18
CA GLY A 12 -14.94 31.52 0.28
C GLY A 12 -16.26 30.94 0.80
N GLY A 13 -16.12 30.05 1.79
CA GLY A 13 -17.22 29.48 2.60
C GLY A 13 -17.15 27.95 2.72
N ALA A 14 -17.13 27.44 3.97
CA ALA A 14 -17.38 26.08 4.49
C ALA A 14 -16.80 24.82 3.81
N HIS A 15 -16.23 24.90 2.60
CA HIS A 15 -15.71 23.80 1.80
C HIS A 15 -14.36 24.18 1.17
N GLU A 16 -13.43 24.71 1.98
CA GLU A 16 -12.04 24.81 1.54
C GLU A 16 -11.41 23.41 1.54
N VAL A 17 -11.31 22.81 0.35
CA VAL A 17 -10.56 21.56 0.19
C VAL A 17 -9.07 21.92 0.19
N LEU A 18 -8.47 21.89 1.38
CA LEU A 18 -7.04 22.08 1.59
C LEU A 18 -6.31 20.82 1.11
N ILE A 19 -5.98 20.75 -0.17
CA ILE A 19 -5.14 19.65 -0.69
C ILE A 19 -3.69 19.95 -0.32
N SER A 20 -3.17 19.19 0.65
CA SER A 20 -1.75 19.22 1.02
C SER A 20 -0.91 18.57 -0.08
N TYR A 21 0.16 19.24 -0.52
CA TYR A 21 1.14 18.72 -1.49
C TYR A 21 1.62 17.29 -1.14
N MET A 22 1.70 16.99 0.15
CA MET A 22 2.09 15.68 0.67
C MET A 22 1.12 14.56 0.30
N GLN A 23 -0.20 14.85 0.25
CA GLN A 23 -1.21 13.85 -0.12
C GLN A 23 -1.14 13.53 -1.61
N ILE A 24 -0.85 14.53 -2.45
CA ILE A 24 -0.58 14.34 -3.88
C ILE A 24 0.68 13.48 -4.08
N VAL A 25 1.77 13.78 -3.35
CA VAL A 25 3.01 12.99 -3.43
C VAL A 25 2.77 11.53 -3.02
N VAL A 26 2.06 11.28 -1.92
CA VAL A 26 1.73 9.91 -1.49
C VAL A 26 0.90 9.19 -2.55
N PHE A 27 -0.10 9.84 -3.14
CA PHE A 27 -0.92 9.24 -4.20
C PHE A 27 -0.10 8.91 -5.46
N VAL A 28 0.77 9.82 -5.90
CA VAL A 28 1.63 9.59 -7.07
C VAL A 28 2.63 8.47 -6.80
N VAL A 29 3.31 8.48 -5.64
CA VAL A 29 4.31 7.46 -5.31
C VAL A 29 3.67 6.08 -5.16
N THR A 30 2.51 5.98 -4.51
CA THR A 30 1.79 4.70 -4.36
C THR A 30 1.32 4.17 -5.71
N LEU A 31 0.81 5.03 -6.60
CA LEU A 31 0.38 4.65 -7.95
C LEU A 31 1.58 4.19 -8.80
N VAL A 32 2.71 4.90 -8.76
CA VAL A 32 3.94 4.51 -9.46
C VAL A 32 4.50 3.19 -8.93
N ALA A 33 4.57 3.02 -7.61
CA ALA A 33 5.04 1.78 -6.99
C ALA A 33 4.14 0.59 -7.37
N MET A 34 2.82 0.80 -7.40
CA MET A 34 1.85 -0.22 -7.78
C MET A 34 1.94 -0.61 -9.26
N LEU A 35 2.00 0.37 -10.17
CA LEU A 35 2.20 0.11 -11.60
C LEU A 35 3.54 -0.57 -11.84
N GLY A 36 4.60 -0.11 -11.18
CA GLY A 36 5.92 -0.70 -11.25
C GLY A 36 5.91 -2.17 -10.82
N LEU A 37 5.30 -2.48 -9.68
CA LEU A 37 5.20 -3.85 -9.18
C LEU A 37 4.34 -4.74 -10.08
N THR A 38 3.18 -4.24 -10.53
CA THR A 38 2.24 -4.99 -11.37
C THR A 38 2.89 -5.31 -12.72
N LEU A 39 3.58 -4.35 -13.33
CA LEU A 39 4.29 -4.55 -14.58
C LEU A 39 5.52 -5.47 -14.40
N PHE A 40 6.26 -5.31 -13.30
CA PHE A 40 7.38 -6.18 -12.97
C PHE A 40 6.92 -7.64 -12.78
N ILE A 41 5.85 -7.89 -12.04
CA ILE A 41 5.36 -9.25 -11.79
C ILE A 41 4.68 -9.86 -13.03
N SER A 42 3.92 -9.07 -13.81
CA SER A 42 3.25 -9.58 -15.01
C SER A 42 4.21 -9.88 -16.16
N ARG A 43 5.27 -9.06 -16.36
CA ARG A 43 6.23 -9.24 -17.46
C ARG A 43 7.49 -10.02 -17.09
N SER A 44 7.89 -10.05 -15.82
CA SER A 44 9.15 -10.72 -15.43
C SER A 44 9.02 -12.24 -15.42
N ARG A 45 10.14 -12.92 -15.76
CA ARG A 45 10.31 -14.38 -15.56
C ARG A 45 10.05 -14.78 -14.10
N LEU A 46 10.32 -13.88 -13.17
CA LEU A 46 10.12 -14.08 -11.73
C LEU A 46 8.64 -14.24 -11.35
N GLY A 47 7.73 -13.47 -11.95
CA GLY A 47 6.30 -13.59 -11.64
C GLY A 47 5.64 -14.84 -12.23
N ARG A 48 6.22 -15.40 -13.30
CA ARG A 48 5.82 -16.74 -13.81
C ARG A 48 6.30 -17.84 -12.87
N ALA A 49 7.55 -17.78 -12.45
CA ALA A 49 8.11 -18.74 -11.50
C ALA A 49 7.38 -18.70 -10.14
N CYS A 50 7.02 -17.50 -9.67
CA CYS A 50 6.26 -17.34 -8.42
C CYS A 50 4.87 -17.98 -8.47
N ARG A 51 4.17 -17.89 -9.62
CA ARG A 51 2.88 -18.57 -9.81
C ARG A 51 3.02 -20.09 -9.87
N ALA A 52 4.08 -20.59 -10.51
CA ALA A 52 4.37 -22.03 -10.53
C ALA A 52 4.70 -22.57 -9.13
N CYS A 53 5.47 -21.83 -8.33
CA CYS A 53 5.76 -22.19 -6.94
C CYS A 53 4.53 -22.11 -6.02
N ALA A 54 3.56 -21.25 -6.32
CA ALA A 54 2.32 -21.12 -5.54
C ALA A 54 1.37 -22.32 -5.74
N GLU A 55 1.49 -23.05 -6.84
CA GLU A 55 0.70 -24.25 -7.11
C GLU A 55 1.33 -25.49 -6.47
N ASP A 56 2.60 -25.77 -6.76
CA ASP A 56 3.35 -26.84 -6.08
C ASP A 56 4.87 -26.58 -6.08
N ILE A 57 5.41 -26.33 -4.88
CA ILE A 57 6.84 -26.07 -4.65
C ILE A 57 7.72 -27.27 -5.03
N LYS A 58 7.24 -28.51 -4.82
CA LYS A 58 8.01 -29.72 -5.12
C LYS A 58 8.14 -29.90 -6.63
N MET A 59 7.04 -29.73 -7.36
CA MET A 59 7.06 -29.82 -8.83
C MET A 59 7.87 -28.68 -9.46
N ALA A 60 7.80 -27.46 -8.93
CA ALA A 60 8.61 -26.35 -9.42
C ALA A 60 10.12 -26.66 -9.34
N ASN A 61 10.59 -27.25 -8.23
CA ASN A 61 11.99 -27.66 -8.08
C ASN A 61 12.38 -28.77 -9.08
N LEU A 62 11.49 -29.71 -9.38
CA LEU A 62 11.74 -30.77 -10.38
C LEU A 62 11.85 -30.22 -11.80
N LEU A 63 11.22 -29.07 -12.09
CA LEU A 63 11.32 -28.36 -13.37
C LEU A 63 12.57 -27.47 -13.47
N GLY A 64 13.51 -27.57 -12.52
CA GLY A 64 14.75 -26.80 -12.49
C GLY A 64 14.57 -25.34 -12.04
N ILE A 65 13.41 -25.00 -11.49
CA ILE A 65 13.14 -23.68 -10.90
C ILE A 65 13.73 -23.67 -9.49
N ASN A 66 14.65 -22.75 -9.22
CA ASN A 66 15.25 -22.63 -7.88
C ASN A 66 14.29 -21.90 -6.92
N THR A 67 13.39 -22.65 -6.28
CA THR A 67 12.32 -22.10 -5.44
C THR A 67 12.86 -21.27 -4.27
N ASN A 68 14.02 -21.62 -3.71
CA ASN A 68 14.62 -20.88 -2.61
C ASN A 68 14.97 -19.43 -2.98
N ASN A 69 15.51 -19.22 -4.20
CA ASN A 69 15.79 -17.87 -4.70
C ASN A 69 14.50 -17.07 -4.96
N ILE A 70 13.43 -17.73 -5.40
CA ILE A 70 12.16 -17.06 -5.69
C ILE A 70 11.51 -16.60 -4.39
N ILE A 71 11.49 -17.44 -3.36
CA ILE A 71 10.96 -17.10 -2.04
C ILE A 71 11.78 -15.96 -1.41
N ALA A 72 13.12 -16.03 -1.48
CA ALA A 72 13.97 -14.96 -0.98
C ALA A 72 13.70 -13.64 -1.71
N LEU A 73 13.57 -13.67 -3.03
CA LEU A 73 13.33 -12.48 -3.83
C LEU A 73 11.94 -11.87 -3.59
N THR A 74 10.89 -12.69 -3.46
CA THR A 74 9.54 -12.18 -3.15
C THR A 74 9.50 -11.52 -1.78
N PHE A 75 10.21 -12.08 -0.79
CA PHE A 75 10.35 -11.47 0.52
C PHE A 75 11.10 -10.13 0.46
N VAL A 76 12.21 -10.06 -0.29
CA VAL A 76 12.98 -8.82 -0.47
C VAL A 76 12.13 -7.73 -1.15
N ILE A 77 11.35 -8.08 -2.18
CA ILE A 77 10.46 -7.12 -2.85
C ILE A 77 9.38 -6.63 -1.88
N GLY A 78 8.77 -7.53 -1.10
CA GLY A 78 7.77 -7.17 -0.09
C GLY A 78 8.35 -6.24 0.99
N ALA A 79 9.54 -6.55 1.52
CA ALA A 79 10.22 -5.73 2.50
C ALA A 79 10.60 -4.34 1.95
N ALA A 80 11.05 -4.25 0.69
CA ALA A 80 11.36 -2.99 0.04
C ALA A 80 10.13 -2.09 -0.10
N LEU A 81 8.98 -2.67 -0.51
CA LEU A 81 7.72 -1.93 -0.60
C LEU A 81 7.20 -1.49 0.77
N ALA A 82 7.31 -2.36 1.78
CA ALA A 82 6.94 -2.02 3.15
C ALA A 82 7.80 -0.86 3.70
N ALA A 83 9.10 -0.85 3.42
CA ALA A 83 10.00 0.24 3.80
C ALA A 83 9.60 1.57 3.12
N ILE A 84 9.28 1.54 1.83
CA ILE A 84 8.79 2.73 1.11
C ILE A 84 7.49 3.24 1.75
N ALA A 85 6.53 2.36 2.02
CA ALA A 85 5.26 2.73 2.65
C ALA A 85 5.46 3.33 4.06
N ALA A 86 6.35 2.75 4.86
CA ALA A 86 6.65 3.26 6.21
C ALA A 86 7.31 4.65 6.18
N VAL A 87 8.22 4.90 5.24
CA VAL A 87 8.85 6.22 5.06
C VAL A 87 7.81 7.27 4.65
N LEU A 88 6.91 6.94 3.73
CA LEU A 88 5.83 7.85 3.32
C LEU A 88 4.88 8.17 4.48
N LEU A 89 4.52 7.15 5.28
CA LEU A 89 3.63 7.32 6.42
C LEU A 89 4.26 8.15 7.54
N SER A 90 5.52 7.88 7.88
CA SER A 90 6.25 8.63 8.91
C SER A 90 6.48 10.09 8.52
N MET A 91 6.74 10.36 7.23
CA MET A 91 6.82 11.71 6.69
C MET A 91 5.48 12.46 6.77
N GLN A 92 4.35 11.74 6.70
CA GLN A 92 3.02 12.31 6.79
C GLN A 92 2.61 12.69 8.21
N TYR A 93 2.77 11.77 9.16
CA TYR A 93 2.27 11.98 10.52
C TYR A 93 3.26 12.74 11.42
N GLY A 94 4.57 12.74 11.14
CA GLY A 94 5.56 13.56 11.84
C GLY A 94 5.78 13.25 13.33
N VAL A 95 4.91 12.45 13.94
CA VAL A 95 5.00 11.89 15.29
C VAL A 95 5.01 10.37 15.20
N ILE A 96 6.07 9.74 15.70
CA ILE A 96 6.24 8.29 15.69
C ILE A 96 5.79 7.76 17.05
N ASN A 97 4.57 7.22 17.08
CA ASN A 97 4.09 6.43 18.21
C ASN A 97 4.40 4.94 17.92
N PRO A 98 5.09 4.20 18.80
CA PRO A 98 5.41 2.79 18.58
C PRO A 98 4.18 1.91 18.30
N ASN A 99 3.01 2.28 18.85
CA ASN A 99 1.77 1.51 18.68
C ASN A 99 1.13 1.69 17.29
N ALA A 100 1.47 2.77 16.56
CA ALA A 100 0.89 3.06 15.26
C ALA A 100 1.17 1.96 14.22
N GLY A 101 2.32 1.26 14.35
CA GLY A 101 2.68 0.17 13.45
C GLY A 101 1.71 -1.01 13.50
N PHE A 102 1.19 -1.35 14.68
CA PHE A 102 0.24 -2.45 14.84
C PHE A 102 -1.11 -2.14 14.19
N LEU A 103 -1.64 -0.94 14.45
CA LEU A 103 -2.92 -0.51 13.91
C LEU A 103 -2.88 -0.37 12.39
N VAL A 104 -1.80 0.22 11.86
CA VAL A 104 -1.55 0.35 10.42
C VAL A 104 -1.39 -1.03 9.78
N GLY A 105 -0.67 -1.95 10.43
CA GLY A 105 -0.51 -3.31 9.95
C GLY A 105 -1.84 -4.05 9.88
N LEU A 106 -2.69 -3.91 10.90
CA LEU A 106 -4.02 -4.51 10.92
C LEU A 106 -4.91 -3.94 9.81
N LYS A 107 -4.95 -2.62 9.62
CA LYS A 107 -5.68 -1.95 8.53
C LYS A 107 -5.18 -2.36 7.14
N ALA A 108 -3.86 -2.51 6.98
CA ALA A 108 -3.27 -2.98 5.74
C ALA A 108 -3.63 -4.44 5.44
N PHE A 109 -3.66 -5.29 6.47
CA PHE A 109 -4.06 -6.70 6.32
C PHE A 109 -5.56 -6.84 5.99
N THR A 110 -6.43 -6.08 6.66
CA THR A 110 -7.87 -6.09 6.35
C THR A 110 -8.16 -5.60 4.94
N ALA A 111 -7.47 -4.55 4.49
CA ALA A 111 -7.52 -4.08 3.10
C ALA A 111 -7.08 -5.16 2.10
N ALA A 112 -5.98 -5.87 2.39
CA ALA A 112 -5.47 -6.94 1.54
C ALA A 112 -6.40 -8.17 1.49
N VAL A 113 -7.02 -8.54 2.63
CA VAL A 113 -8.01 -9.63 2.68
C VAL A 113 -9.28 -9.26 1.91
N LEU A 114 -9.78 -8.03 2.10
CA LEU A 114 -10.96 -7.52 1.40
C LEU A 114 -10.75 -7.47 -0.12
N GLY A 115 -9.53 -7.09 -0.56
CA GLY A 115 -9.14 -7.09 -1.96
C GLY A 115 -8.70 -8.46 -2.53
N GLY A 116 -8.48 -9.45 -1.67
CA GLY A 116 -7.99 -10.79 -2.04
C GLY A 116 -6.46 -10.92 -2.08
N ILE A 117 -5.92 -11.80 -1.22
CA ILE A 117 -4.47 -12.03 -0.99
C ILE A 117 -3.70 -12.49 -2.24
N GLY A 118 -4.39 -13.12 -3.21
CA GLY A 118 -3.78 -13.66 -4.42
C GLY A 118 -3.62 -12.67 -5.59
N SER A 119 -4.18 -11.45 -5.48
CA SER A 119 -4.17 -10.50 -6.60
C SER A 119 -3.73 -9.09 -6.16
N ILE A 120 -2.61 -8.63 -6.71
CA ILE A 120 -2.07 -7.28 -6.48
C ILE A 120 -3.08 -6.17 -6.80
N PRO A 121 -3.78 -6.18 -7.97
CA PRO A 121 -4.77 -5.15 -8.26
C PRO A 121 -5.99 -5.22 -7.35
N GLY A 122 -6.40 -6.42 -6.92
CA GLY A 122 -7.50 -6.59 -5.96
C GLY A 122 -7.16 -5.99 -4.59
N ALA A 123 -5.96 -6.27 -4.07
CA ALA A 123 -5.49 -5.69 -2.81
C ALA A 123 -5.46 -4.15 -2.81
N MET A 124 -5.12 -3.53 -3.95
CA MET A 124 -5.14 -2.07 -4.09
C MET A 124 -6.56 -1.50 -4.05
N LEU A 125 -7.50 -2.11 -4.77
CA LEU A 125 -8.91 -1.71 -4.73
C LEU A 125 -9.48 -1.88 -3.32
N GLY A 126 -9.14 -2.96 -2.63
CA GLY A 126 -9.52 -3.18 -1.22
C GLY A 126 -9.00 -2.09 -0.29
N GLY A 127 -7.73 -1.68 -0.46
CA GLY A 127 -7.14 -0.55 0.29
C GLY A 127 -7.76 0.80 -0.03
N LEU A 128 -8.09 1.07 -1.29
CA LEU A 128 -8.77 2.29 -1.69
C LEU A 128 -10.17 2.38 -1.06
N VAL A 129 -10.94 1.28 -1.13
CA VAL A 129 -12.28 1.22 -0.52
C VAL A 129 -12.21 1.40 0.99
N LEU A 130 -11.26 0.73 1.66
CA LEU A 130 -11.10 0.85 3.11
C LEU A 130 -10.67 2.27 3.52
N GLY A 131 -9.75 2.90 2.77
CA GLY A 131 -9.33 4.28 3.02
C GLY A 131 -10.45 5.31 2.80
N VAL A 132 -11.28 5.11 1.78
CA VAL A 132 -12.46 5.95 1.53
C VAL A 132 -13.52 5.74 2.63
N ALA A 133 -13.76 4.50 3.04
CA ALA A 133 -14.66 4.20 4.15
C ALA A 133 -14.19 4.82 5.47
N GLU A 134 -12.87 4.83 5.73
CA GLU A 134 -12.29 5.51 6.88
C GLU A 134 -12.45 7.03 6.81
N ALA A 135 -12.26 7.63 5.62
CA ALA A 135 -12.47 9.06 5.42
C ALA A 135 -13.92 9.50 5.66
N PHE A 136 -14.91 8.73 5.15
CA PHE A 136 -16.33 8.99 5.42
C PHE A 136 -16.73 8.66 6.87
N GLY A 137 -16.12 7.64 7.47
CA GLY A 137 -16.31 7.30 8.87
C GLY A 137 -15.81 8.40 9.81
N ALA A 138 -14.68 9.02 9.50
CA ALA A 138 -14.15 10.15 10.26
C ALA A 138 -15.06 11.39 10.20
N ASP A 139 -15.72 11.63 9.06
CA ASP A 139 -16.65 12.75 8.87
C ASP A 139 -17.98 12.55 9.65
N ILE A 140 -18.47 11.31 9.74
CA ILE A 140 -19.74 10.96 10.41
C ILE A 140 -19.61 10.70 11.92
N PHE A 141 -18.49 10.12 12.38
CA PHE A 141 -18.33 9.67 13.78
C PHE A 141 -17.47 10.58 14.67
N GLY A 142 -16.99 11.70 14.14
CA GLY A 142 -16.19 12.68 14.87
C GLY A 142 -14.75 12.21 15.13
N ASP A 143 -13.83 13.18 15.19
CA ASP A 143 -12.36 13.06 15.30
C ASP A 143 -11.86 12.36 16.61
N GLN A 144 -12.72 11.63 17.32
CA GLN A 144 -12.43 10.99 18.62
C GLN A 144 -12.10 9.49 18.54
N TYR A 145 -12.22 8.85 17.37
CA TYR A 145 -11.86 7.43 17.18
C TYR A 145 -10.69 7.23 16.21
N LYS A 146 -9.81 8.23 16.11
CA LYS A 146 -8.53 8.11 15.41
C LYS A 146 -7.44 7.70 16.38
N ASP A 147 -7.55 6.48 16.92
CA ASP A 147 -6.50 5.76 17.65
C ASP A 147 -6.54 4.26 17.39
#